data_AF-A0A4R9IJU8-F1
#
_entry.id   AF-A0A4R9IJU8-F1
#
_cell.length_a   1.000
_cell.length_b   1.000
_cell.length_c   1.000
_cell.angle_alpha   90.00
_cell.angle_beta   90.00
_cell.angle_gamma   90.00
#
_symmetry.space_group_name_H-M   'P 1'
#
loop_
_entity.id
_entity.type
_entity.pdbx_description
1 polymer ?
#
loop_
_entity_poly.entity_id
_entity_poly.type
_entity_poly.pdbx_seq_one_letter_code
_entity_poly.pdbx_strand_id
1 'polypeptide(L)'
;MTFLEEWKQFSQARIGLNRSGGSISTKDMLKFRLDHARARDAVLLSPNFPSLLENLNVLGKEKNLPVVFVESRVQSKEEYLLRPDLGRRLSQDSLENLQKLGGEFDLVLIGVDGLSAKAIDDNLIPFLKILMQEMNQTGLRIGPLVLSKWGRVAIGDEIGEVLNAKISIVVIGERPGLSSADSLGVYITYRPQVGKTDESRNCISNIRPGGFVFESAAKKTMYLVKESMLRKLSGVELKDEMPPEFLLQSKDKNQIPDSH
;
A
#
# COMPACT_ATOMS: atom_id res chain seq x y z
N MET A 1 22.66 13.33 -28.09
CA MET A 1 22.25 12.09 -27.38
C MET A 1 21.78 11.12 -28.42
N THR A 2 22.09 9.82 -28.29
CA THR A 2 21.50 8.83 -29.20
C THR A 2 20.00 8.71 -28.91
N PHE A 3 19.19 8.49 -29.94
CA PHE A 3 17.73 8.25 -29.86
C PHE A 3 17.34 7.24 -28.75
N LEU A 4 18.21 6.28 -28.47
CA LEU A 4 18.02 5.26 -27.44
C LEU A 4 18.10 5.79 -26.00
N GLU A 5 18.92 6.81 -25.73
CA GLU A 5 19.03 7.41 -24.40
C GLU A 5 17.82 8.29 -24.08
N GLU A 6 17.21 8.92 -25.08
CA GLU A 6 15.94 9.64 -24.92
C GLU A 6 14.82 8.68 -24.51
N TRP A 7 14.73 7.50 -25.13
CA TRP A 7 13.70 6.51 -24.81
C TRP A 7 13.82 5.96 -23.38
N LYS A 8 15.04 5.81 -22.88
CA LYS A 8 15.30 5.37 -21.51
C LYS A 8 14.76 6.34 -20.45
N GLN A 9 14.55 7.62 -20.79
CA GLN A 9 13.97 8.59 -19.86
C GLN A 9 12.47 8.38 -19.66
N PHE A 10 11.79 7.78 -20.64
CA PHE A 10 10.34 7.54 -20.60
C PHE A 10 9.94 6.21 -19.97
N SER A 11 10.90 5.35 -19.62
CA SER A 11 10.59 4.06 -19.01
C SER A 11 11.69 3.58 -18.06
N GLN A 12 11.28 3.04 -16.92
CA GLN A 12 12.19 2.32 -16.02
C GLN A 12 12.50 0.89 -16.51
N ALA A 13 11.84 0.43 -17.58
CA ALA A 13 12.14 -0.86 -18.18
C ALA A 13 13.57 -0.86 -18.74
N ARG A 14 14.23 -2.03 -18.67
CA ARG A 14 15.61 -2.21 -19.16
C ARG A 14 15.61 -2.32 -20.69
N ILE A 15 15.38 -1.21 -21.38
CA ILE A 15 15.40 -1.09 -22.83
C ILE A 15 16.77 -0.62 -23.34
N GLY A 16 17.07 -0.91 -24.60
CA GLY A 16 18.33 -0.50 -25.22
C GLY A 16 19.57 -1.13 -24.55
N LEU A 17 19.45 -2.38 -24.12
CA LEU A 17 20.57 -3.15 -23.56
C LEU A 17 21.55 -3.54 -24.64
N ASN A 18 22.83 -3.60 -24.28
CA ASN A 18 23.87 -4.04 -25.20
C ASN A 18 23.81 -5.56 -25.36
N ARG A 19 24.18 -6.04 -26.54
CA ARG A 19 24.22 -7.47 -26.85
C ARG A 19 25.65 -7.94 -27.13
N SER A 20 25.89 -9.21 -26.86
CA SER A 20 27.08 -9.94 -27.28
C SER A 20 26.61 -11.19 -28.04
N GLY A 21 26.52 -11.07 -29.37
CA GLY A 21 25.85 -12.04 -30.21
C GLY A 21 24.37 -12.22 -29.83
N GLY A 22 23.97 -13.48 -29.61
CA GLY A 22 22.61 -13.83 -29.17
C GLY A 22 22.29 -13.50 -27.72
N SER A 23 23.25 -13.03 -26.92
CA SER A 23 23.12 -12.85 -25.47
C SER A 23 23.14 -11.38 -25.03
N ILE A 24 22.70 -11.12 -23.79
CA ILE A 24 22.90 -9.82 -23.14
C ILE A 24 24.38 -9.58 -22.84
N SER A 25 24.81 -8.32 -22.84
CA SER A 25 26.19 -7.98 -22.50
C SER A 25 26.53 -8.38 -21.07
N THR A 26 27.80 -8.71 -20.82
CA THR A 26 28.29 -9.05 -19.47
C THR A 26 28.00 -7.92 -18.47
N LYS A 27 28.14 -6.65 -18.89
CA LYS A 27 27.85 -5.49 -18.05
C LYS A 27 26.38 -5.45 -17.61
N ASP A 28 25.46 -5.66 -18.54
CA ASP A 28 24.02 -5.64 -18.26
C ASP A 28 23.60 -6.85 -17.42
N MET A 29 24.22 -8.02 -17.65
CA MET A 29 24.05 -9.22 -16.82
C MET A 29 24.53 -8.98 -15.38
N LEU A 30 25.70 -8.39 -15.18
CA LEU A 30 26.23 -8.08 -13.84
C LEU A 30 25.34 -7.07 -13.12
N LYS A 31 24.86 -6.03 -13.81
CA LYS A 31 23.90 -5.07 -13.24
C LYS A 31 22.60 -5.77 -12.82
N PHE A 32 22.05 -6.63 -13.66
CA PHE A 32 20.87 -7.41 -13.33
C PHE A 32 21.07 -8.29 -12.08
N ARG A 33 22.21 -8.99 -11.97
CA ARG A 33 22.53 -9.82 -10.80
C ARG A 33 22.67 -9.01 -9.52
N LEU A 34 23.30 -7.84 -9.59
CA LEU A 34 23.42 -6.92 -8.45
C LEU A 34 22.05 -6.45 -7.98
N ASP A 35 21.20 -6.02 -8.91
CA ASP A 35 19.85 -5.55 -8.58
C ASP A 35 18.99 -6.69 -8.00
N HIS A 36 19.16 -7.92 -8.49
CA HIS A 36 18.49 -9.10 -7.94
C HIS A 36 18.96 -9.42 -6.52
N ALA A 37 20.26 -9.34 -6.24
CA ALA A 37 20.79 -9.52 -4.89
C ALA A 37 20.19 -8.49 -3.92
N ARG A 38 20.18 -7.20 -4.31
CA ARG A 38 19.56 -6.13 -3.52
C ARG A 38 18.07 -6.36 -3.26
N ALA A 39 17.33 -6.79 -4.28
CA ALA A 39 15.90 -7.08 -4.15
C ALA A 39 15.65 -8.23 -3.16
N ARG A 40 16.51 -9.26 -3.13
CA ARG A 40 16.44 -10.36 -2.15
C ARG A 40 16.72 -9.87 -0.74
N ASP A 41 17.75 -9.06 -0.55
CA ASP A 41 18.10 -8.51 0.76
C ASP A 41 16.96 -7.62 1.30
N ALA A 42 16.33 -6.82 0.42
CA ALA A 42 15.22 -5.95 0.78
C ALA A 42 14.01 -6.70 1.35
N VAL A 43 13.75 -7.95 0.91
CA VAL A 43 12.67 -8.78 1.45
C VAL A 43 12.90 -9.15 2.93
N LEU A 44 14.17 -9.27 3.34
CA LEU A 44 14.54 -9.65 4.71
C LEU A 44 14.53 -8.48 5.68
N LEU A 45 14.54 -7.24 5.17
CA LEU A 45 14.46 -6.05 6.01
C LEU A 45 13.14 -5.99 6.78
N SER A 46 13.19 -5.32 7.94
CA SER A 46 12.04 -5.02 8.77
C SER A 46 11.87 -3.51 8.88
N PRO A 47 10.62 -2.98 8.81
CA PRO A 47 10.38 -1.57 9.00
C PRO A 47 10.81 -1.09 10.39
N ASN A 48 11.09 0.20 10.52
CA ASN A 48 11.32 0.83 11.82
C ASN A 48 9.99 1.11 12.53
N PHE A 49 9.38 0.04 13.08
CA PHE A 49 8.11 0.14 13.80
C PHE A 49 8.08 1.20 14.91
N PRO A 50 9.12 1.38 15.76
CA PRO A 50 9.14 2.46 16.74
C PRO A 50 8.94 3.85 16.10
N SER A 51 9.67 4.15 15.02
CA SER A 51 9.54 5.43 14.32
C SER A 51 8.18 5.58 13.62
N LEU A 52 7.66 4.51 13.02
CA LEU A 52 6.35 4.51 12.39
C LEU A 52 5.23 4.75 13.42
N LEU A 53 5.32 4.12 14.60
CA LEU A 53 4.37 4.32 15.68
C LEU A 53 4.41 5.74 16.21
N GLU A 54 5.59 6.33 16.39
CA GLU A 54 5.71 7.73 16.81
C GLU A 54 5.02 8.67 15.82
N ASN A 55 5.31 8.51 14.52
CA ASN A 55 4.69 9.32 13.47
C ASN A 55 3.18 9.10 13.35
N LEU A 56 2.71 7.85 13.49
CA LEU A 56 1.27 7.56 13.52
C LEU A 56 0.60 8.19 14.75
N ASN A 57 1.26 8.19 15.92
CA ASN A 57 0.73 8.83 17.12
C ASN A 57 0.58 10.34 16.94
N VAL A 58 1.51 11.00 16.24
CA VAL A 58 1.37 12.42 15.87
C VAL A 58 0.13 12.61 14.99
N LEU A 59 -0.02 11.81 13.93
CA LEU A 59 -1.19 11.86 13.04
C LEU A 59 -2.51 11.57 13.76
N GLY A 60 -2.53 10.57 14.63
CA GLY A 60 -3.69 10.20 15.43
C GLY A 60 -4.10 11.32 16.38
N LYS A 61 -3.14 11.96 17.06
CA LYS A 61 -3.41 13.10 17.96
C LYS A 61 -4.05 14.28 17.25
N GLU A 62 -3.59 14.62 16.05
CA GLU A 62 -4.19 15.71 15.24
C GLU A 62 -5.69 15.48 14.94
N LYS A 63 -6.13 14.23 14.95
CA LYS A 63 -7.51 13.81 14.64
C LYS A 63 -8.26 13.19 15.81
N ASN A 64 -7.66 13.20 17.00
CA ASN A 64 -8.19 12.53 18.20
C ASN A 64 -8.52 11.04 17.96
N LEU A 65 -7.66 10.35 17.20
CA LEU A 65 -7.78 8.92 16.89
C LEU A 65 -6.75 8.12 17.72
N PRO A 66 -7.17 7.02 18.37
CA PRO A 66 -6.23 6.08 18.99
C PRO A 66 -5.30 5.46 17.94
N VAL A 67 -4.07 5.13 18.35
CA VAL A 67 -3.12 4.36 17.54
C VAL A 67 -2.82 3.05 18.22
N VAL A 68 -2.84 1.96 17.46
CA VAL A 68 -2.69 0.61 17.98
C VAL A 68 -1.64 -0.14 17.17
N PHE A 69 -0.70 -0.75 17.87
CA PHE A 69 0.21 -1.72 17.28
C PHE A 69 -0.36 -3.12 17.47
N VAL A 70 -0.37 -3.92 16.40
CA VAL A 70 -0.83 -5.32 16.42
C VAL A 70 0.17 -6.21 15.72
N GLU A 71 0.23 -7.46 16.15
CA GLU A 71 1.03 -8.51 15.52
C GLU A 71 0.10 -9.60 14.98
N SER A 72 0.49 -10.21 13.86
CA SER A 72 -0.17 -11.42 13.38
C SER A 72 0.24 -12.64 14.22
N ARG A 73 -0.26 -13.84 13.87
CA ARG A 73 0.14 -15.10 14.53
C ARG A 73 1.56 -15.56 14.21
N VAL A 74 2.27 -14.82 13.35
CA VAL A 74 3.62 -15.16 12.92
C VAL A 74 4.63 -14.87 14.02
N GLN A 75 5.63 -15.73 14.17
CA GLN A 75 6.66 -15.63 15.20
C GLN A 75 8.05 -15.31 14.63
N SER A 76 8.28 -15.54 13.33
CA SER A 76 9.55 -15.20 12.66
C SER A 76 9.37 -14.75 11.21
N LYS A 77 10.42 -14.15 10.64
CA LYS A 77 10.41 -13.71 9.23
C LYS A 77 10.32 -14.91 8.27
N GLU A 78 10.95 -16.02 8.58
CA GLU A 78 10.89 -17.25 7.80
C GLU A 78 9.46 -17.79 7.76
N GLU A 79 8.80 -17.83 8.93
CA GLU A 79 7.40 -18.24 9.03
C GLU A 79 6.49 -17.27 8.26
N TYR A 80 6.73 -15.96 8.35
CA TYR A 80 5.98 -14.96 7.57
C TYR A 80 5.98 -15.28 6.06
N LEU A 81 7.13 -15.69 5.53
CA LEU A 81 7.31 -15.98 4.10
C LEU A 81 6.68 -17.31 3.68
N LEU A 82 6.66 -18.31 4.57
CA LEU A 82 6.19 -19.66 4.27
C LEU A 82 4.73 -19.92 4.67
N ARG A 83 4.19 -19.17 5.63
CA ARG A 83 2.85 -19.37 6.23
C ARG A 83 1.98 -18.13 6.06
N PRO A 84 1.48 -17.85 4.84
CA PRO A 84 0.61 -16.70 4.60
C PRO A 84 -0.68 -16.78 5.42
N ASP A 85 -1.15 -17.97 5.77
CA ASP A 85 -2.33 -18.19 6.60
C ASP A 85 -2.21 -17.56 8.00
N LEU A 86 -1.01 -17.62 8.62
CA LEU A 86 -0.76 -17.02 9.94
C LEU A 86 -0.72 -15.49 9.87
N GLY A 87 -0.15 -14.93 8.80
CA GLY A 87 -0.11 -13.49 8.58
C GLY A 87 -1.49 -12.87 8.27
N ARG A 88 -2.51 -13.68 8.00
CA ARG A 88 -3.91 -13.22 7.80
C ARG A 88 -4.69 -13.13 9.10
N ARG A 89 -4.11 -13.52 10.24
CA ARG A 89 -4.79 -13.58 11.54
C ARG A 89 -4.00 -12.85 12.61
N LEU A 90 -4.70 -12.15 13.50
CA LEU A 90 -4.13 -11.50 14.67
C LEU A 90 -3.62 -12.53 15.68
N SER A 91 -2.54 -12.16 16.39
CA SER A 91 -2.16 -12.84 17.63
C SER A 91 -3.26 -12.69 18.68
N GLN A 92 -3.31 -13.61 19.64
CA GLN A 92 -4.33 -13.59 20.69
C GLN A 92 -4.28 -12.28 21.51
N ASP A 93 -3.08 -11.86 21.91
CA ASP A 93 -2.89 -10.61 22.67
C ASP A 93 -3.32 -9.38 21.87
N SER A 94 -3.02 -9.35 20.56
CA SER A 94 -3.44 -8.25 19.69
C SER A 94 -4.95 -8.21 19.52
N LEU A 95 -5.59 -9.37 19.39
CA LEU A 95 -7.04 -9.49 19.28
C LEU A 95 -7.73 -8.93 20.53
N GLU A 96 -7.29 -9.36 21.72
CA GLU A 96 -7.86 -8.91 22.99
C GLU A 96 -7.68 -7.41 23.23
N ASN A 97 -6.54 -6.85 22.84
CA ASN A 97 -6.29 -5.42 22.94
C ASN A 97 -7.14 -4.61 21.94
N LEU A 98 -7.31 -5.12 20.73
CA LEU A 98 -8.10 -4.46 19.70
C LEU A 98 -9.60 -4.47 20.02
N GLN A 99 -10.12 -5.55 20.61
CA GLN A 99 -11.51 -5.66 21.05
C GLN A 99 -11.93 -4.55 22.03
N LYS A 100 -11.02 -4.09 22.89
CA LYS A 100 -11.26 -2.99 23.84
C LYS A 100 -11.55 -1.65 23.15
N LEU A 101 -11.18 -1.53 21.87
CA LEU A 101 -11.34 -0.34 21.04
C LEU A 101 -12.48 -0.49 20.03
N GLY A 102 -13.23 -1.59 20.11
CA GLY A 102 -14.40 -1.84 19.28
C GLY A 102 -15.44 -0.73 19.42
N GLY A 103 -16.08 -0.39 18.31
CA GLY A 103 -17.07 0.68 18.26
C GLY A 103 -17.95 0.55 17.02
N GLU A 104 -18.56 1.64 16.60
CA GLU A 104 -19.23 1.70 15.29
C GLU A 104 -18.46 2.69 14.43
N PHE A 105 -17.69 2.19 13.48
CA PHE A 105 -16.87 3.01 12.59
C PHE A 105 -17.33 2.87 11.14
N ASP A 106 -17.21 3.95 10.37
CA ASP A 106 -17.43 3.87 8.93
C ASP A 106 -16.22 3.27 8.23
N LEU A 107 -15.01 3.58 8.71
CA LEU A 107 -13.78 2.99 8.17
C LEU A 107 -12.68 2.85 9.22
N VAL A 108 -11.74 1.94 8.96
CA VAL A 108 -10.48 1.78 9.69
C VAL A 108 -9.30 1.86 8.72
N LEU A 109 -8.23 2.55 9.14
CA LEU A 109 -6.96 2.63 8.40
C LEU A 109 -5.93 1.70 9.03
N ILE A 110 -5.35 0.84 8.19
CA ILE A 110 -4.46 -0.23 8.64
C ILE A 110 -3.17 -0.17 7.80
N GLY A 111 -2.07 0.24 8.43
CA GLY A 111 -0.73 0.09 7.87
C GLY A 111 -0.22 -1.33 8.12
N VAL A 112 0.32 -1.99 7.10
CA VAL A 112 0.84 -3.36 7.18
C VAL A 112 2.24 -3.39 6.56
N ASP A 113 3.21 -3.94 7.28
CA ASP A 113 4.59 -4.08 6.78
C ASP A 113 4.66 -4.77 5.41
N GLY A 114 3.93 -5.86 5.25
CA GLY A 114 3.89 -6.61 4.00
C GLY A 114 5.26 -7.20 3.66
N LEU A 115 5.62 -7.12 2.38
CA LEU A 115 6.86 -7.69 1.87
C LEU A 115 7.97 -6.66 1.66
N SER A 116 7.69 -5.38 1.87
CA SER A 116 8.70 -4.32 1.75
C SER A 116 8.71 -3.36 2.93
N ALA A 117 9.77 -3.47 3.74
CA ALA A 117 10.08 -2.51 4.80
C ALA A 117 10.28 -1.10 4.24
N LYS A 118 11.03 -0.98 3.13
CA LYS A 118 11.35 0.31 2.52
C LYS A 118 10.10 1.08 2.07
N ALA A 119 9.12 0.38 1.49
CA ALA A 119 7.87 1.01 1.08
C ALA A 119 7.14 1.65 2.25
N ILE A 120 7.12 0.95 3.39
CA ILE A 120 6.40 1.39 4.58
C ILE A 120 7.15 2.52 5.29
N ASP A 121 8.46 2.36 5.49
CA ASP A 121 9.30 3.39 6.13
C ASP A 121 9.28 4.71 5.34
N ASP A 122 9.41 4.65 4.02
CA ASP A 122 9.50 5.85 3.20
C ASP A 122 8.13 6.50 2.94
N ASN A 123 7.09 5.69 2.68
CA ASN A 123 5.88 6.17 2.02
C ASN A 123 4.59 6.04 2.84
N LEU A 124 4.53 5.23 3.92
CA LEU A 124 3.28 5.04 4.67
C LEU A 124 2.77 6.35 5.27
N ILE A 125 3.63 7.04 6.03
CA ILE A 125 3.25 8.27 6.74
C ILE A 125 2.91 9.41 5.75
N PRO A 126 3.72 9.69 4.71
CA PRO A 126 3.36 10.69 3.69
C PRO A 126 2.03 10.40 3.00
N PHE A 127 1.79 9.15 2.61
CA PHE A 127 0.54 8.77 1.96
C PHE A 127 -0.67 8.92 2.90
N LEU A 128 -0.56 8.45 4.15
CA LEU A 128 -1.64 8.57 5.13
C LEU A 128 -1.99 10.03 5.45
N LYS A 129 -1.01 10.94 5.50
CA LYS A 129 -1.26 12.39 5.66
C LYS A 129 -2.21 12.91 4.58
N ILE A 130 -1.91 12.60 3.31
CA ILE A 130 -2.71 13.04 2.17
C ILE A 130 -4.09 12.37 2.19
N LEU A 131 -4.14 11.06 2.42
CA LEU A 131 -5.39 10.31 2.47
C LEU A 131 -6.32 10.81 3.60
N MET A 132 -5.77 11.08 4.79
CA MET A 132 -6.54 11.62 5.90
C MET A 132 -7.05 13.04 5.63
N GLN A 133 -6.31 13.87 4.87
CA GLN A 133 -6.80 15.18 4.45
C GLN A 133 -8.06 15.07 3.58
N GLU A 134 -8.07 14.15 2.60
CA GLU A 134 -9.24 13.87 1.77
C GLU A 134 -10.42 13.32 2.61
N MET A 135 -10.15 12.46 3.60
CA MET A 135 -11.19 11.92 4.49
C MET A 135 -11.90 12.98 5.33
N ASN A 136 -11.19 14.03 5.79
CA ASN A 136 -11.80 15.08 6.63
C ASN A 136 -12.96 15.80 5.94
N GLN A 137 -13.01 15.76 4.61
CA GLN A 137 -14.05 16.42 3.82
C GLN A 137 -15.38 15.63 3.81
N THR A 138 -15.39 14.40 4.35
CA THR A 138 -16.53 13.47 4.22
C THR A 138 -17.37 13.30 5.48
N GLY A 139 -16.87 13.71 6.65
CA GLY A 139 -17.54 13.51 7.94
C GLY A 139 -17.65 12.04 8.40
N LEU A 140 -16.94 11.12 7.75
CA LEU A 140 -16.94 9.70 8.12
C LEU A 140 -16.33 9.49 9.50
N ARG A 141 -16.91 8.57 10.28
CA ARG A 141 -16.36 8.18 11.58
C ARG A 141 -15.20 7.20 11.40
N ILE A 142 -13.98 7.70 11.54
CA ILE A 142 -12.74 6.93 11.41
C ILE A 142 -12.45 6.21 12.73
N GLY A 143 -12.10 4.92 12.64
CA GLY A 143 -11.63 4.11 13.77
C GLY A 143 -10.17 4.37 14.16
N PRO A 144 -9.61 3.58 15.08
CA PRO A 144 -8.20 3.65 15.42
C PRO A 144 -7.29 3.50 14.19
N LEU A 145 -6.13 4.17 14.20
CA LEU A 145 -5.08 3.89 13.23
C LEU A 145 -4.34 2.63 13.68
N VAL A 146 -4.33 1.59 12.85
CA VAL A 146 -3.71 0.30 13.20
C VAL A 146 -2.42 0.13 12.42
N LEU A 147 -1.34 -0.22 13.11
CA LEU A 147 -0.09 -0.66 12.48
C LEU A 147 0.11 -2.14 12.78
N SER A 148 0.15 -2.96 11.74
CA SER A 148 0.32 -4.39 11.83
C SER A 148 1.72 -4.82 11.40
N LYS A 149 2.33 -5.67 12.22
CA LYS A 149 3.55 -6.40 11.91
C LYS A 149 3.24 -7.82 11.45
N TRP A 150 3.99 -8.28 10.44
CA TRP A 150 3.84 -9.57 9.79
C TRP A 150 2.42 -9.83 9.27
N GLY A 151 1.77 -8.77 8.78
CA GLY A 151 0.41 -8.85 8.26
C GLY A 151 0.37 -9.19 6.77
N ARG A 152 -0.73 -9.81 6.36
CA ARG A 152 -1.16 -9.94 4.95
C ARG A 152 -2.41 -9.11 4.75
N VAL A 153 -2.79 -8.84 3.51
CA VAL A 153 -3.99 -8.04 3.18
C VAL A 153 -5.22 -8.48 3.98
N ALA A 154 -5.49 -9.79 4.07
CA ALA A 154 -6.68 -10.29 4.77
C ALA A 154 -6.66 -10.12 6.30
N ILE A 155 -5.55 -9.69 6.92
CA ILE A 155 -5.55 -9.30 8.34
C ILE A 155 -6.47 -8.10 8.58
N GLY A 156 -6.64 -7.26 7.55
CA GLY A 156 -7.58 -6.14 7.59
C GLY A 156 -9.04 -6.58 7.72
N ASP A 157 -9.35 -7.84 7.38
CA ASP A 157 -10.70 -8.36 7.56
C ASP A 157 -11.00 -8.62 9.03
N GLU A 158 -10.10 -9.31 9.75
CA GLU A 158 -10.26 -9.57 11.18
C GLU A 158 -10.20 -8.28 11.99
N ILE A 159 -9.30 -7.34 11.65
CA ILE A 159 -9.22 -6.03 12.30
C ILE A 159 -10.52 -5.24 12.11
N GLY A 160 -11.03 -5.18 10.87
CA GLY A 160 -12.26 -4.46 10.57
C GLY A 160 -13.49 -5.08 11.21
N GLU A 161 -13.56 -6.41 11.26
CA GLU A 161 -14.62 -7.16 11.95
C GLU A 161 -14.61 -6.89 13.46
N VAL A 162 -13.45 -7.00 14.11
CA VAL A 162 -13.28 -6.77 15.56
C VAL A 162 -13.62 -5.34 15.96
N LEU A 163 -13.23 -4.36 15.14
CA LEU A 163 -13.56 -2.96 15.38
C LEU A 163 -14.98 -2.59 14.97
N ASN A 164 -15.71 -3.50 14.31
CA ASN A 164 -17.03 -3.27 13.72
C ASN A 164 -17.04 -2.02 12.79
N ALA A 165 -16.03 -1.99 11.91
CA ALA A 165 -15.89 -0.99 10.86
C ALA A 165 -16.63 -1.44 9.58
N LYS A 166 -17.36 -0.52 8.94
CA LYS A 166 -18.04 -0.81 7.66
C LYS A 166 -17.06 -1.00 6.51
N ILE A 167 -15.90 -0.33 6.55
CA ILE A 167 -14.83 -0.46 5.54
C ILE A 167 -13.48 -0.69 6.23
N SER A 168 -12.69 -1.60 5.66
CA SER A 168 -11.26 -1.75 5.98
C SER A 168 -10.42 -1.21 4.84
N ILE A 169 -9.44 -0.35 5.15
CA ILE A 169 -8.45 0.16 4.20
C ILE A 169 -7.07 -0.31 4.66
N VAL A 170 -6.52 -1.26 3.93
CA VAL A 170 -5.19 -1.81 4.20
C VAL A 170 -4.17 -1.16 3.27
N VAL A 171 -3.23 -0.41 3.83
CA VAL A 171 -2.05 0.12 3.15
C VAL A 171 -0.87 -0.82 3.45
N ILE A 172 -0.34 -1.48 2.43
CA ILE A 172 0.65 -2.55 2.59
C ILE A 172 1.89 -2.33 1.72
N GLY A 173 3.07 -2.64 2.25
CA GLY A 173 4.31 -2.70 1.48
C GLY A 173 4.27 -3.84 0.46
N GLU A 174 4.28 -3.50 -0.83
CA GLU A 174 4.24 -4.48 -1.91
C GLU A 174 5.54 -5.28 -2.00
N ARG A 175 5.50 -6.41 -2.72
CA ARG A 175 6.71 -7.20 -2.97
C ARG A 175 7.75 -6.33 -3.70
N PRO A 176 9.01 -6.27 -3.22
CA PRO A 176 10.07 -5.54 -3.90
C PRO A 176 10.24 -6.05 -5.34
N GLY A 177 10.12 -5.14 -6.29
CA GLY A 177 10.51 -5.37 -7.67
C GLY A 177 12.03 -5.27 -7.84
N LEU A 178 12.54 -5.69 -9.00
CA LEU A 178 13.97 -5.63 -9.30
C LEU A 178 14.54 -4.20 -9.31
N SER A 179 13.68 -3.21 -9.53
CA SER A 179 14.06 -1.81 -9.72
C SER A 179 13.33 -0.84 -8.79
N SER A 180 12.40 -1.33 -7.97
CA SER A 180 11.61 -0.50 -7.05
C SER A 180 11.20 -1.33 -5.84
N ALA A 181 11.64 -0.91 -4.66
CA ALA A 181 11.31 -1.54 -3.38
C ALA A 181 10.41 -0.65 -2.51
N ASP A 182 10.01 0.52 -3.00
CA ASP A 182 9.31 1.56 -2.25
C ASP A 182 7.79 1.61 -2.53
N SER A 183 7.24 0.62 -3.22
CA SER A 183 5.84 0.63 -3.66
C SER A 183 4.86 0.21 -2.56
N LEU A 184 3.82 1.03 -2.34
CA LEU A 184 2.66 0.70 -1.52
C LEU A 184 1.49 0.19 -2.38
N GLY A 185 0.67 -0.67 -1.78
CA GLY A 185 -0.63 -1.08 -2.28
C GLY A 185 -1.72 -0.73 -1.28
N VAL A 186 -2.91 -0.39 -1.78
CA VAL A 186 -4.11 -0.12 -0.99
C VAL A 186 -5.19 -1.13 -1.33
N TYR A 187 -5.75 -1.77 -0.31
CA TYR A 187 -6.86 -2.71 -0.44
C TYR A 187 -8.06 -2.22 0.36
N ILE A 188 -9.23 -2.21 -0.29
CA ILE A 188 -10.47 -1.68 0.28
C ILE A 188 -11.50 -2.81 0.32
N THR A 189 -12.01 -3.11 1.51
CA THR A 189 -13.04 -4.13 1.72
C THR A 189 -14.25 -3.51 2.40
N TYR A 190 -15.43 -3.63 1.79
CA TYR A 190 -16.71 -3.33 2.44
C TYR A 190 -17.16 -4.50 3.31
N ARG A 191 -17.65 -4.25 4.53
CA ARG A 191 -17.96 -5.23 5.57
C ARG A 191 -16.87 -6.31 5.69
N PRO A 192 -15.64 -5.91 6.09
CA PRO A 192 -14.55 -6.84 6.34
C PRO A 192 -14.98 -7.95 7.31
N GLN A 193 -14.72 -9.20 6.94
CA GLN A 193 -15.03 -10.39 7.75
C GLN A 193 -14.05 -11.51 7.45
N VAL A 194 -13.64 -12.25 8.48
CA VAL A 194 -12.77 -13.42 8.32
C VAL A 194 -13.43 -14.42 7.37
N GLY A 195 -12.64 -14.91 6.40
CA GLY A 195 -13.10 -15.83 5.36
C GLY A 195 -13.34 -15.17 4.01
N LYS A 196 -13.31 -13.84 3.93
CA LYS A 196 -13.31 -13.14 2.65
C LYS A 196 -12.08 -13.45 1.79
N THR A 197 -12.30 -13.47 0.50
CA THR A 197 -11.34 -13.81 -0.56
C THR A 197 -10.95 -12.57 -1.36
N ASP A 198 -9.90 -12.69 -2.17
CA ASP A 198 -9.25 -11.55 -2.85
C ASP A 198 -10.17 -10.80 -3.82
N GLU A 199 -11.12 -11.50 -4.43
CA GLU A 199 -12.15 -10.91 -5.29
C GLU A 199 -13.08 -9.93 -4.56
N SER A 200 -13.14 -9.97 -3.23
CA SER A 200 -13.97 -9.04 -2.44
C SER A 200 -13.29 -7.69 -2.18
N ARG A 201 -12.06 -7.48 -2.66
CA ARG A 201 -11.23 -6.31 -2.33
C ARG A 201 -10.89 -5.50 -3.56
N ASN A 202 -11.17 -4.20 -3.54
CA ASN A 202 -10.61 -3.30 -4.56
C ASN A 202 -9.13 -3.08 -4.27
N CYS A 203 -8.30 -3.02 -5.31
CA CYS A 203 -6.86 -2.86 -5.20
C CYS A 203 -6.38 -1.63 -5.99
N ILE A 204 -5.55 -0.81 -5.34
CA ILE A 204 -4.77 0.26 -5.97
C ILE A 204 -3.31 -0.07 -5.71
N SER A 205 -2.54 -0.34 -6.76
CA SER A 205 -1.13 -0.74 -6.66
C SER A 205 -0.17 0.35 -7.13
N ASN A 206 1.13 0.12 -6.96
CA ASN A 206 2.19 1.00 -7.47
C ASN A 206 2.16 2.42 -6.88
N ILE A 207 1.69 2.59 -5.64
CA ILE A 207 1.59 3.89 -4.99
C ILE A 207 2.97 4.29 -4.47
N ARG A 208 3.59 5.27 -5.13
CA ARG A 208 4.93 5.79 -4.83
C ARG A 208 5.21 7.07 -5.64
N PRO A 209 6.21 7.89 -5.27
CA PRO A 209 6.55 9.11 -6.00
C PRO A 209 6.88 8.86 -7.49
N GLY A 210 7.61 7.79 -7.80
CA GLY A 210 7.96 7.40 -9.17
C GLY A 210 6.95 6.48 -9.85
N GLY A 211 5.69 6.48 -9.42
CA GLY A 211 4.64 5.56 -9.84
C GLY A 211 3.28 6.25 -9.83
N PHE A 212 2.30 5.64 -9.15
CA PHE A 212 1.02 6.28 -8.92
C PHE A 212 1.13 7.23 -7.72
N VAL A 213 1.12 8.54 -8.01
CA VAL A 213 1.39 9.59 -7.01
C VAL A 213 0.35 9.62 -5.90
N PHE A 214 0.76 10.07 -4.73
CA PHE A 214 -0.04 9.96 -3.50
C PHE A 214 -1.37 10.71 -3.57
N GLU A 215 -1.41 11.88 -4.20
CA GLU A 215 -2.60 12.71 -4.35
C GLU A 215 -3.67 11.99 -5.19
N SER A 216 -3.28 11.45 -6.36
CA SER A 216 -4.19 10.71 -7.22
C SER A 216 -4.61 9.37 -6.57
N ALA A 217 -3.70 8.71 -5.85
CA ALA A 217 -4.00 7.49 -5.11
C ALA A 217 -4.98 7.72 -3.96
N ALA A 218 -4.83 8.82 -3.21
CA ALA A 218 -5.73 9.20 -2.14
C ALA A 218 -7.13 9.52 -2.67
N LYS A 219 -7.24 10.30 -3.76
CA LYS A 219 -8.51 10.61 -4.42
C LYS A 219 -9.21 9.35 -4.93
N LYS A 220 -8.47 8.44 -5.59
CA LYS A 220 -9.03 7.15 -6.02
C LYS A 220 -9.48 6.28 -4.85
N THR A 221 -8.70 6.25 -3.77
CA THR A 221 -9.07 5.54 -2.54
C THR A 221 -10.40 6.06 -2.01
N MET A 222 -10.56 7.39 -1.89
CA MET A 222 -11.78 7.99 -1.37
C MET A 222 -12.98 7.84 -2.30
N TYR A 223 -12.77 7.86 -3.62
CA TYR A 223 -13.81 7.52 -4.59
C TYR A 223 -14.33 6.09 -4.35
N LEU A 224 -13.44 5.11 -4.26
CA LEU A 224 -13.83 3.72 -4.02
C LEU A 224 -14.49 3.52 -2.66
N VAL A 225 -14.04 4.21 -1.61
CA VAL A 225 -14.67 4.21 -0.28
C VAL A 225 -16.10 4.75 -0.36
N LYS A 226 -16.31 5.88 -1.05
CA LYS A 226 -17.64 6.49 -1.22
C LYS A 226 -18.59 5.55 -1.97
N GLU A 227 -18.14 5.00 -3.10
CA GLU A 227 -18.96 4.07 -3.89
C GLU A 227 -19.22 2.77 -3.13
N SER A 228 -18.24 2.26 -2.38
CA SER A 228 -18.43 1.09 -1.52
C SER A 228 -19.50 1.32 -0.44
N MET A 229 -19.49 2.50 0.19
CA MET A 229 -20.50 2.86 1.19
C MET A 229 -21.89 3.03 0.58
N LEU A 230 -21.98 3.69 -0.59
CA LEU A 230 -23.24 3.97 -1.28
C LEU A 230 -23.89 2.69 -1.81
N ARG A 231 -23.12 1.87 -2.51
CA ARG A 231 -23.59 0.65 -3.18
C ARG A 231 -23.54 -0.59 -2.29
N LYS A 232 -22.86 -0.52 -1.14
CA LYS A 232 -22.69 -1.61 -0.16
C LYS A 232 -21.98 -2.84 -0.75
N LEU A 233 -20.95 -2.61 -1.56
CA LEU A 233 -20.19 -3.64 -2.25
C LEU A 233 -18.72 -3.23 -2.42
N SER A 234 -17.83 -4.18 -2.65
CA SER A 234 -16.40 -3.96 -2.92
C SER A 234 -15.86 -5.11 -3.78
N GLY A 235 -14.63 -4.97 -4.27
CA GLY A 235 -13.97 -5.99 -5.07
C GLY A 235 -14.45 -6.00 -6.51
N VAL A 236 -14.57 -7.18 -7.10
CA VAL A 236 -14.96 -7.36 -8.52
C VAL A 236 -16.35 -6.81 -8.82
N GLU A 237 -17.23 -6.76 -7.82
CA GLU A 237 -18.56 -6.18 -7.92
C GLU A 237 -18.55 -4.64 -7.94
N LEU A 238 -17.48 -4.02 -7.46
CA LEU A 238 -17.29 -2.56 -7.53
C LEU A 238 -16.29 -2.20 -8.63
N LYS A 239 -16.80 -1.88 -9.82
CA LYS A 239 -15.98 -1.38 -10.92
C LYS A 239 -15.51 0.04 -10.63
N ASP A 240 -14.27 0.31 -11.03
CA ASP A 240 -13.72 1.66 -11.02
C ASP A 240 -14.24 2.43 -12.24
N GLU A 241 -15.23 3.30 -11.98
CA GLU A 241 -15.86 4.16 -12.98
C GLU A 241 -15.37 5.61 -12.85
N MET A 242 -14.24 5.84 -12.17
CA MET A 242 -13.69 7.18 -11.97
C MET A 242 -13.23 7.74 -13.33
N PRO A 243 -13.73 8.93 -13.74
CA PRO A 243 -13.31 9.56 -14.99
C PRO A 243 -11.80 9.83 -14.99
N PRO A 244 -11.02 9.57 -16.06
CA PRO A 244 -9.55 9.59 -16.06
C PRO A 244 -8.89 10.92 -15.68
N GLU A 245 -9.65 12.02 -15.65
CA GLU A 245 -9.18 13.38 -15.40
C GLU A 245 -8.49 13.54 -14.05
N PHE A 246 -8.77 12.67 -13.06
CA PHE A 246 -8.04 12.63 -11.78
C PHE A 246 -6.56 12.23 -11.90
N LEU A 247 -6.16 11.61 -13.01
CA LEU A 247 -4.76 11.30 -13.33
C LEU A 247 -4.01 12.52 -13.86
N LEU A 248 -4.71 13.57 -14.32
CA LEU A 248 -4.11 14.70 -15.03
C LEU A 248 -3.55 15.79 -14.11
N GLN A 249 -3.69 15.68 -12.78
CA GLN A 249 -3.22 16.73 -11.86
C GLN A 249 -1.74 16.66 -11.49
N SER A 250 -0.96 15.72 -12.05
CA SER A 250 0.47 15.57 -11.74
C SER A 250 1.39 15.75 -12.94
N LYS A 251 1.06 16.65 -13.87
CA LYS A 251 2.05 17.16 -14.82
C LYS A 251 2.19 18.65 -14.63
N ASP A 252 3.28 19.02 -13.96
CA ASP A 252 3.87 20.34 -14.15
C ASP A 252 3.88 20.72 -15.64
N LYS A 253 3.66 22.01 -15.84
CA LYS A 253 3.59 22.74 -17.11
C LYS A 253 4.88 22.66 -17.93
N ASN A 254 5.21 21.49 -18.48
CA ASN A 254 6.07 21.40 -19.64
C ASN A 254 5.23 20.95 -20.82
N GLN A 255 4.54 21.93 -21.42
CA GLN A 255 4.05 21.83 -22.78
C GLN A 255 5.24 21.42 -23.66
N ILE A 256 5.10 20.29 -24.35
CA ILE A 256 5.87 20.03 -25.57
C ILE A 256 5.37 21.11 -26.54
N PRO A 257 6.22 22.02 -27.04
CA PRO A 257 5.76 22.96 -28.06
C PRO A 257 5.34 22.14 -29.29
N ASP A 258 4.10 22.35 -29.71
CA ASP A 258 3.61 21.85 -31.01
C ASP A 258 4.54 22.40 -32.10
N SER A 259 5.30 21.51 -32.71
CA SER A 259 6.11 21.82 -33.89
C SER A 259 5.19 21.84 -35.11
N HIS A 260 4.77 23.03 -35.52
CA HIS A 260 4.38 23.34 -36.90
C HIS A 260 5.61 23.77 -37.70
#